data_AF-T0YQM7-F1
#
_entry.id   AF-T0YQM7-F1
#
_cell.length_a   1.000
_cell.length_b   1.000
_cell.length_c   1.000
_cell.angle_alpha   90.00
_cell.angle_beta   90.00
_cell.angle_gamma   90.00
#
_symmetry.space_group_name_H-M   'P 1'
#
loop_
_entity.id
_entity.type
_entity.pdbx_description
1 polymer ?
#
loop_
_entity_poly.entity_id
_entity_poly.type
_entity_poly.pdbx_seq_one_letter_code
_entity_poly.pdbx_strand_id
1 'polypeptide(L)' 'ELRQVFEIPAPSIVVTEHRVYKLRCCCGELNEGEFPPEARGPVSYGPRVRAFGL' A
#
# COMPACT_ATOMS: atom_id res chain seq x y z
N GLU A 1 -25.96 37.25 5.94
CA GLU A 1 -25.96 35.78 5.89
C GLU A 1 -24.58 35.31 5.46
N LEU A 2 -24.01 34.29 6.10
CA LEU A 2 -22.69 33.74 5.74
C LEU A 2 -22.87 32.32 5.20
N ARG A 3 -22.26 32.04 4.04
CA ARG A 3 -22.22 30.72 3.41
C ARG A 3 -20.76 30.36 3.13
N GLN A 4 -20.40 29.11 3.36
CA GLN A 4 -19.07 28.58 3.10
C GLN A 4 -19.17 27.26 2.37
N VAL A 5 -18.24 27.04 1.45
CA VAL A 5 -18.00 25.77 0.79
C VAL A 5 -16.54 25.44 1.06
N PHE A 6 -16.30 24.25 1.60
CA PHE A 6 -14.96 23.73 1.81
C PHE A 6 -14.74 22.57 0.83
N GLU A 7 -13.69 22.68 0.04
CA GLU A 7 -13.30 21.66 -0.91
C GLU A 7 -12.01 21.01 -0.43
N ILE A 8 -11.92 19.69 -0.59
CA ILE A 8 -10.69 18.94 -0.35
C ILE A 8 -9.97 18.84 -1.70
N PRO A 9 -8.70 19.26 -1.79
CA PRO A 9 -7.92 19.07 -3.00
C PRO A 9 -7.90 17.60 -3.42
N ALA A 10 -7.87 17.34 -4.72
CA ALA A 10 -7.81 15.98 -5.24
C ALA A 10 -6.65 15.19 -4.59
N PRO A 11 -6.91 13.99 -4.04
CA PRO A 11 -5.88 13.23 -3.36
C PRO A 11 -4.83 12.74 -4.35
N SER A 12 -3.55 12.92 -4.01
CA SER A 12 -2.43 12.32 -4.74
C SER A 12 -2.17 10.91 -4.23
N ILE A 13 -2.12 9.92 -5.12
CA ILE A 13 -1.75 8.55 -4.77
C ILE A 13 -0.23 8.38 -4.87
N VAL A 14 0.38 7.89 -3.79
CA VAL A 14 1.77 7.42 -3.80
C VAL A 14 1.76 5.91 -3.81
N VAL A 15 2.48 5.32 -4.77
CA VAL A 15 2.58 3.87 -4.92
C VAL A 15 3.97 3.42 -4.49
N THR A 16 4.02 2.39 -3.64
CA THR A 16 5.25 1.71 -3.25
C THR A 16 5.16 0.26 -3.70
N GLU A 17 6.02 -0.12 -4.65
CA GLU A 17 6.14 -1.50 -5.09
C GLU A 17 6.95 -2.30 -4.07
N HIS A 18 6.33 -3.34 -3.51
CA HIS A 18 7.00 -4.26 -2.61
C HIS A 18 7.45 -5.48 -3.42
N ARG A 19 8.72 -5.85 -3.28
CA ARG A 19 9.31 -7.02 -3.92
C ARG A 19 9.79 -7.99 -2.87
N VAL A 20 9.34 -9.23 -2.97
CA VAL A 20 9.83 -10.34 -2.17
C VAL A 20 10.81 -11.16 -3.01
N TYR A 21 11.92 -11.54 -2.40
CA TYR A 21 12.94 -12.38 -3.02
C TYR A 21 13.00 -13.74 -2.34
N LYS A 22 13.35 -14.76 -3.12
CA LYS A 22 13.65 -16.11 -2.65
C LYS A 22 15.14 -16.36 -2.82
N LEU A 23 15.83 -16.62 -1.72
CA LEU A 23 17.27 -16.85 -1.70
C LEU A 23 17.58 -18.18 -1.03
N ARG A 24 18.51 -18.94 -1.60
CA ARG A 24 18.99 -20.19 -1.01
C ARG A 24 20.23 -19.92 -0.17
N CYS A 25 20.19 -20.31 1.09
CA CYS A 25 21.34 -20.24 1.99
C CYS A 25 22.38 -21.31 1.62
N CYS A 26 23.63 -21.14 2.04
CA CYS A 26 24.69 -22.13 1.87
C CYS A 26 24.36 -23.48 2.55
N CYS A 27 23.50 -23.50 3.58
CA CYS A 27 23.02 -24.72 4.20
C CYS A 27 21.90 -25.44 3.40
N GLY A 28 21.45 -24.86 2.28
CA GLY A 28 20.39 -25.40 1.42
C GLY A 28 18.99 -24.85 1.73
N GLU A 29 18.79 -24.21 2.88
CA GLU A 29 17.51 -23.64 3.31
C GLU A 29 17.03 -22.53 2.36
N LEU A 30 15.73 -22.52 2.05
CA LEU A 30 15.14 -21.48 1.20
C LEU A 30 14.54 -20.40 2.10
N ASN A 31 15.03 -19.17 1.93
CA ASN A 31 14.53 -18.01 2.65
C ASN A 31 13.70 -17.16 1.69
N GLU A 32 12.49 -16.82 2.11
CA GLU A 32 11.56 -15.95 1.39
C GLU A 32 11.26 -14.74 2.26
N GLY A 33 11.30 -13.54 1.68
CA GLY A 33 10.83 -12.33 2.36
C GLY A 33 9.30 -12.32 2.53
N GLU A 34 8.79 -11.47 3.41
CA GLU A 34 7.34 -11.34 3.61
C GLU A 34 6.85 -9.99 3.09
N PHE A 35 5.61 -9.98 2.57
CA PHE A 35 4.92 -8.73 2.23
C PHE A 35 4.41 -8.04 3.51
N PRO A 36 4.32 -6.70 3.52
CA PRO A 36 3.65 -6.02 4.61
C PRO A 36 2.14 -6.37 4.63
N PRO A 37 1.46 -6.34 5.80
CA PRO A 37 0.07 -6.79 5.95
C PRO A 37 -0.96 -6.08 5.06
N GLU A 38 -0.64 -4.87 4.60
CA GLU A 38 -1.44 -4.08 3.67
C GLU A 38 -1.34 -4.54 2.21
N ALA A 39 -0.28 -5.25 1.80
CA ALA A 39 -0.07 -5.73 0.44
C ALA A 39 -0.69 -7.13 0.26
N ARG A 40 -2.02 -7.17 0.12
CA ARG A 40 -2.82 -8.42 0.11
C ARG A 40 -3.05 -9.01 -1.28
N GLY A 41 -2.66 -8.29 -2.32
CA GLY A 41 -2.81 -8.70 -3.71
C GLY A 41 -1.94 -7.83 -4.62
N PRO A 42 -2.02 -8.02 -5.95
CA PRO A 42 -1.21 -7.28 -6.92
C PRO A 42 -1.35 -5.75 -6.79
N VAL A 43 -2.54 -5.30 -6.39
CA VAL A 43 -2.83 -3.91 -6.00
C VAL A 43 -3.59 -3.96 -4.67
N SER A 44 -3.28 -3.05 -3.76
CA SER A 44 -4.00 -2.92 -2.49
C SER A 44 -4.06 -1.45 -2.10
N TYR A 45 -5.25 -1.00 -1.68
CA TYR A 45 -5.46 0.37 -1.23
C TYR A 45 -5.25 0.47 0.27
N GLY A 46 -4.36 1.38 0.69
CA GLY A 46 -4.10 1.63 2.10
C GLY A 46 -5.32 2.20 2.85
N PRO A 47 -5.30 2.21 4.20
CA PRO A 47 -6.43 2.64 5.02
C PRO A 47 -6.95 4.05 4.69
N ARG A 48 -6.03 4.98 4.36
CA ARG A 48 -6.39 6.36 3.99
C ARG A 48 -7.21 6.43 2.71
N VAL A 49 -6.87 5.66 1.68
CA VAL A 49 -7.60 5.65 0.40
C VAL A 49 -9.02 5.11 0.61
N ARG A 50 -9.16 4.02 1.37
CA ARG A 50 -10.47 3.43 1.70
C ARG A 50 -11.37 4.38 2.50
N ALA A 51 -10.78 5.23 3.36
CA ALA A 51 -11.53 6.22 4.13
C ALA A 51 -12.17 7.32 3.25
N PHE A 52 -11.66 7.55 2.03
CA PHE A 52 -12.26 8.47 1.07
C PHE A 52 -13.43 7.86 0.28
N GLY A 53 -13.80 6.60 0.53
CA GLY A 53 -14.90 5.93 -0.19
C GLY A 53 -14.55 5.46 -1.60
N LEU A 54 -13.25 5.34 -1.91
CA LEU A 54 -12.71 4.72 -3.13
C LEU A 54 -12.50 3.20 -2.96
#